data_AF-A0A1J1E1X0-F1
#
_entry.id   AF-A0A1J1E1X0-F1
#
_cell.length_a   1.000
_cell.length_b   1.000
_cell.length_c   1.000
_cell.angle_alpha   90.00
_cell.angle_beta   90.00
_cell.angle_gamma   90.00
#
_symmetry.space_group_name_H-M   'P 1'
#
loop_
_entity.id
_entity.type
_entity.pdbx_description
1 polymer ?
#
loop_
_entity_poly.entity_id
_entity_poly.type
_entity_poly.pdbx_seq_one_letter_code
_entity_poly.pdbx_strand_id
1 'polypeptide(L)'
;MKTNILFKNTLSLLTLGLVVFSCTKPTEGPKTEEDTKADIQKAIANIKTIAFTKDKNSATGNTSATEAYAALFIKKTPALAYTDKSYDKFEARIESNGVIKVFVPFDKTLNITAATLKATITFNGKIGPNIYLGDSTTSLDSTITSFDYDITTELIHSKLIKPEGISHSFKLSRKEKDSNPIEKVCKVVFVHDKPSKDCTIGPNDFKFTVNTSNINTVTNLTPVGSGSPTAPTANSTIKAHYVASVDTDYGTEDKPFEFQLRKSASGTSNLPGELKTDGVDASAYFKADALKLPDGAYIEVSTETTACGSNDCNNVNPITGIKTGGSANSSTTDLKGPSTSGQKIEYKFIVVAQDGTSKKYYKLTINADAPPAAPAG
;
A
#
# COMPACT_ATOMS: atom_id res chain seq x y z
N MET A 1 33.69 -39.48 -47.83
CA MET A 1 33.87 -38.05 -47.47
C MET A 1 33.80 -37.97 -45.96
N LYS A 2 34.95 -37.92 -45.29
CA LYS A 2 35.70 -36.72 -44.84
C LYS A 2 35.12 -36.18 -43.53
N THR A 3 35.81 -36.04 -42.40
CA THR A 3 37.13 -36.49 -41.90
C THR A 3 37.05 -36.31 -40.37
N ASN A 4 37.71 -37.19 -39.63
CA ASN A 4 38.08 -37.08 -38.20
C ASN A 4 38.75 -35.70 -37.90
N ILE A 5 38.92 -35.21 -36.66
CA ILE A 5 39.80 -35.74 -35.59
C ILE A 5 39.61 -34.87 -34.31
N LEU A 6 39.72 -35.54 -33.16
CA LEU A 6 39.82 -35.02 -31.78
C LEU A 6 41.01 -34.08 -31.50
N PHE A 7 40.88 -33.18 -30.53
CA PHE A 7 41.94 -32.78 -29.58
C PHE A 7 41.27 -32.36 -28.26
N LYS A 8 41.25 -33.17 -27.19
CA LYS A 8 42.27 -33.39 -26.12
C LYS A 8 42.82 -32.10 -25.46
N ASN A 9 42.37 -31.91 -24.22
CA ASN A 9 42.92 -31.18 -23.07
C ASN A 9 44.30 -30.54 -23.20
N THR A 10 44.46 -29.33 -22.63
CA THR A 10 45.41 -29.08 -21.53
C THR A 10 45.22 -27.69 -20.91
N LEU A 11 45.16 -27.68 -19.58
CA LEU A 11 45.27 -26.54 -18.68
C LEU A 11 46.74 -26.45 -18.24
N SER A 12 47.41 -25.29 -18.35
CA SER A 12 48.41 -24.78 -17.37
C SER A 12 49.15 -23.52 -17.86
N LEU A 13 49.17 -22.52 -16.95
CA LEU A 13 50.12 -21.42 -16.67
C LEU A 13 51.17 -20.97 -17.72
N LEU A 14 51.28 -19.64 -17.89
CA LEU A 14 52.59 -18.96 -17.75
C LEU A 14 52.48 -17.43 -17.48
N THR A 15 53.11 -17.05 -16.36
CA THR A 15 53.75 -15.80 -15.89
C THR A 15 53.60 -14.43 -16.59
N LEU A 16 53.58 -13.41 -15.69
CA LEU A 16 53.84 -11.99 -15.89
C LEU A 16 54.90 -11.65 -16.95
N GLY A 17 54.58 -10.64 -17.75
CA GLY A 17 55.54 -9.78 -18.45
C GLY A 17 54.99 -8.36 -18.52
N LEU A 18 55.45 -7.49 -17.61
CA LEU A 18 55.37 -6.04 -17.78
C LEU A 18 56.15 -5.69 -19.05
N VAL A 19 55.48 -5.12 -20.05
CA VAL A 19 56.13 -4.34 -21.09
C VAL A 19 55.60 -2.93 -20.98
N VAL A 20 56.45 -2.02 -20.51
CA VAL A 20 56.22 -0.59 -20.52
C VAL A 20 56.59 -0.09 -21.91
N PHE A 21 55.59 0.24 -22.74
CA PHE A 21 55.77 1.09 -23.91
C PHE A 21 55.07 2.43 -23.67
N SER A 22 55.87 3.48 -23.58
CA SER A 22 55.50 4.88 -23.69
C SER A 22 55.05 5.21 -25.13
N CYS A 23 54.14 6.19 -25.27
CA CYS A 23 53.71 6.87 -26.50
C CYS A 23 53.03 5.94 -27.53
N THR A 24 51.72 5.96 -27.75
CA THR A 24 50.77 7.05 -27.98
C THR A 24 49.38 6.40 -27.85
N LYS A 25 48.35 7.15 -27.40
CA LYS A 25 46.96 6.71 -27.63
C LYS A 25 46.87 6.34 -29.13
N PRO A 26 46.28 5.20 -29.52
CA PRO A 26 45.64 5.17 -30.82
C PRO A 26 44.65 6.32 -30.74
N THR A 27 44.92 7.40 -31.48
CA THR A 27 43.92 8.41 -31.72
C THR A 27 42.72 7.63 -32.21
N GLU A 28 41.68 7.51 -31.38
CA GLU A 28 40.39 7.03 -31.83
C GLU A 28 40.15 7.76 -33.13
N GLY A 29 40.06 7.02 -34.24
CA GLY A 29 39.76 7.62 -35.54
C GLY A 29 38.53 8.51 -35.38
N PRO A 30 38.38 9.57 -36.19
CA PRO A 30 37.26 10.49 -36.06
C PRO A 30 35.97 9.68 -35.95
N LYS A 31 35.31 9.76 -34.79
CA LYS A 31 34.07 9.01 -34.53
C LYS A 31 33.10 9.35 -35.64
N THR A 32 32.44 8.34 -36.19
CA THR A 32 31.40 8.59 -37.19
C THR A 32 30.27 9.39 -36.55
N GLU A 33 29.47 10.08 -37.38
CA GLU A 33 28.28 10.77 -36.86
C GLU A 33 27.31 9.80 -36.16
N GLU A 34 27.27 8.54 -36.59
CA GLU A 34 26.48 7.48 -35.94
C GLU A 34 27.06 7.06 -34.59
N ASP A 35 28.37 6.88 -34.47
CA ASP A 35 29.03 6.56 -33.19
C ASP A 35 28.85 7.70 -32.19
N THR A 36 28.93 8.95 -32.67
CA THR A 36 28.72 10.15 -31.86
C THR A 36 27.26 10.26 -31.40
N LYS A 37 26.29 9.98 -32.29
CA LYS A 37 24.86 9.92 -31.93
C LYS A 37 24.56 8.80 -30.93
N ALA A 38 25.16 7.63 -31.11
CA ALA A 38 24.98 6.49 -30.22
C ALA A 38 25.56 6.76 -28.82
N ASP A 39 26.78 7.31 -28.74
CA ASP A 39 27.41 7.69 -27.48
C ASP A 39 26.61 8.77 -26.72
N ILE A 40 26.07 9.75 -27.44
CA ILE A 40 25.25 10.81 -26.88
C ILE A 40 23.90 10.26 -26.40
N GLN A 41 23.24 9.41 -27.18
CA GLN A 41 22.02 8.73 -26.73
C GLN A 41 22.28 7.83 -25.53
N LYS A 42 23.46 7.19 -25.43
CA LYS A 42 23.85 6.34 -24.31
C LYS A 42 24.13 7.14 -23.04
N ALA A 43 24.76 8.32 -23.17
CA ALA A 43 24.93 9.28 -22.07
C ALA A 43 23.59 9.83 -21.58
N ILE A 44 22.66 10.14 -22.49
CA ILE A 44 21.32 10.63 -22.18
C ILE A 44 20.41 9.52 -21.63
N ALA A 45 20.61 8.25 -22.03
CA ALA A 45 19.89 7.08 -21.54
C ALA A 45 20.32 6.62 -20.14
N ASN A 46 21.27 7.31 -19.51
CA ASN A 46 21.90 6.87 -18.28
C ASN A 46 21.11 7.21 -17.01
N ILE A 47 19.79 7.36 -17.11
CA ILE A 47 18.91 7.58 -15.95
C ILE A 47 18.98 6.34 -15.06
N LYS A 48 19.45 6.54 -13.83
CA LYS A 48 19.56 5.52 -12.78
C LYS A 48 18.24 5.34 -12.05
N THR A 49 17.60 6.44 -11.66
CA THR A 49 16.36 6.44 -10.90
C THR A 49 15.50 7.66 -11.24
N ILE A 50 14.19 7.48 -11.16
CA ILE A 50 13.23 8.56 -11.06
C ILE A 50 12.45 8.32 -9.77
N ALA A 51 12.51 9.28 -8.84
CA ALA A 51 11.91 9.14 -7.52
C ALA A 51 11.04 10.34 -7.18
N PHE A 52 9.94 10.10 -6.49
CA PHE A 52 9.04 11.11 -5.93
C PHE A 52 9.21 11.11 -4.43
N THR A 53 9.72 12.22 -3.88
CA THR A 53 10.07 12.31 -2.47
C THR A 53 9.02 13.12 -1.70
N LYS A 54 8.90 12.81 -0.41
CA LYS A 54 7.94 13.42 0.51
C LYS A 54 8.05 14.94 0.54
N ASP A 55 9.26 15.46 0.75
CA ASP A 55 9.59 16.88 0.84
C ASP A 55 9.15 17.68 -0.39
N LYS A 56 9.15 17.05 -1.56
CA LYS A 56 8.81 17.68 -2.85
C LYS A 56 7.34 17.55 -3.23
N ASN A 57 6.60 16.68 -2.55
CA ASN A 57 5.23 16.31 -2.89
C ASN A 57 4.29 16.35 -1.66
N SER A 58 4.61 17.21 -0.69
CA SER A 58 3.78 17.49 0.49
C SER A 58 3.12 18.86 0.40
N ALA A 59 2.05 19.04 1.18
CA ALA A 59 1.57 20.35 1.59
C ALA A 59 2.66 21.10 2.40
N THR A 60 2.55 22.43 2.44
CA THR A 60 3.47 23.31 3.17
C THR A 60 3.70 22.81 4.60
N GLY A 61 4.97 22.62 4.98
CA GLY A 61 5.35 22.11 6.30
C GLY A 61 5.38 20.58 6.44
N ASN A 62 5.21 19.83 5.35
CA ASN A 62 5.31 18.36 5.31
C ASN A 62 4.30 17.62 6.21
N THR A 63 3.13 18.23 6.44
CA THR A 63 2.08 17.68 7.31
C THR A 63 1.19 16.64 6.62
N SER A 64 1.07 16.69 5.29
CA SER A 64 0.27 15.75 4.49
C SER A 64 0.78 15.69 3.04
N ALA A 65 0.57 14.55 2.38
CA ALA A 65 0.85 14.40 0.94
C ALA A 65 -0.08 15.27 0.09
N THR A 66 0.36 15.65 -1.10
CA THR A 66 -0.57 16.03 -2.18
C THR A 66 -1.39 14.81 -2.58
N GLU A 67 -2.59 15.03 -3.14
CA GLU A 67 -3.49 13.94 -3.54
C GLU A 67 -2.83 12.98 -4.55
N ALA A 68 -2.11 13.52 -5.54
CA ALA A 68 -1.41 12.71 -6.54
C ALA A 68 -0.26 11.89 -5.94
N TYR A 69 0.45 12.41 -4.93
CA TYR A 69 1.50 11.67 -4.26
C TYR A 69 0.94 10.56 -3.37
N ALA A 70 -0.13 10.85 -2.62
CA ALA A 70 -0.85 9.86 -1.84
C ALA A 70 -1.34 8.70 -2.72
N ALA A 71 -1.79 9.00 -3.94
CA ALA A 71 -2.25 8.01 -4.92
C ALA A 71 -1.17 7.02 -5.38
N LEU A 72 0.12 7.31 -5.16
CA LEU A 72 1.21 6.38 -5.49
C LEU A 72 1.37 5.27 -4.44
N PHE A 73 0.70 5.35 -3.28
CA PHE A 73 0.86 4.41 -2.18
C PHE A 73 -0.41 3.60 -1.96
N ILE A 74 -0.24 2.30 -1.68
CA ILE A 74 -1.37 1.41 -1.44
C ILE A 74 -2.11 1.83 -0.17
N LYS A 75 -3.45 1.91 -0.24
CA LYS A 75 -4.28 2.23 0.91
C LYS A 75 -4.16 1.10 1.94
N LYS A 76 -3.80 1.45 3.17
CA LYS A 76 -3.70 0.50 4.29
C LYS A 76 -4.79 0.73 5.31
N THR A 77 -5.17 -0.34 6.00
CA THR A 77 -6.14 -0.29 7.10
C THR A 77 -5.53 -0.97 8.33
N PRO A 78 -5.41 -0.28 9.48
CA PRO A 78 -5.62 1.16 9.65
C PRO A 78 -4.68 1.98 8.75
N ALA A 79 -5.07 3.21 8.45
CA ALA A 79 -4.23 4.11 7.66
C ALA A 79 -2.91 4.36 8.39
N LEU A 80 -1.80 4.29 7.67
CA LEU A 80 -0.50 4.70 8.20
C LEU A 80 -0.47 6.21 8.38
N ALA A 81 0.11 6.67 9.48
CA ALA A 81 0.37 8.09 9.67
C ALA A 81 1.32 8.58 8.57
N TYR A 82 1.16 9.82 8.11
CA TYR A 82 2.04 10.37 7.08
C TYR A 82 3.50 10.50 7.53
N THR A 83 3.77 10.42 8.84
CA THR A 83 5.11 10.31 9.42
C THR A 83 5.77 8.95 9.20
N ASP A 84 5.05 7.95 8.70
CA ASP A 84 5.61 6.64 8.37
C ASP A 84 6.63 6.75 7.23
N LYS A 85 7.74 6.02 7.35
CA LYS A 85 8.84 6.02 6.38
C LYS A 85 8.44 5.47 5.02
N SER A 86 7.35 4.71 4.92
CA SER A 86 6.83 4.26 3.63
C SER A 86 6.51 5.44 2.70
N TYR A 87 6.20 6.62 3.26
CA TYR A 87 5.91 7.84 2.51
C TYR A 87 7.14 8.68 2.18
N ASP A 88 8.35 8.31 2.59
CA ASP A 88 9.54 9.14 2.37
C ASP A 88 9.90 9.25 0.88
N LYS A 89 9.71 8.16 0.14
CA LYS A 89 10.07 8.07 -1.28
C LYS A 89 9.25 6.99 -2.00
N PHE A 90 8.80 7.32 -3.21
CA PHE A 90 8.33 6.36 -4.20
C PHE A 90 9.31 6.33 -5.38
N GLU A 91 9.79 5.15 -5.79
CA GLU A 91 10.68 5.01 -6.95
C GLU A 91 9.97 4.37 -8.13
N ALA A 92 10.11 4.98 -9.30
CA ALA A 92 9.65 4.40 -10.55
C ALA A 92 10.56 3.25 -10.99
N ARG A 93 9.98 2.27 -11.69
CA ARG A 93 10.73 1.15 -12.27
C ARG A 93 11.22 1.52 -13.65
N ILE A 94 12.49 1.27 -13.93
CA ILE A 94 13.06 1.43 -15.27
C ILE A 94 13.11 0.05 -15.94
N GLU A 95 12.46 -0.09 -17.09
CA GLU A 95 12.47 -1.32 -17.89
C GLU A 95 13.71 -1.37 -18.80
N SER A 96 14.05 -2.56 -19.31
CA SER A 96 15.23 -2.78 -20.16
C SER A 96 15.20 -2.02 -21.49
N ASN A 97 14.02 -1.63 -21.96
CA ASN A 97 13.81 -0.80 -23.15
C ASN A 97 13.93 0.71 -22.86
N GLY A 98 14.22 1.11 -21.61
CA GLY A 98 14.33 2.50 -21.18
C GLY A 98 13.00 3.19 -20.88
N VAL A 99 11.87 2.49 -20.93
CA VAL A 99 10.57 3.02 -20.46
C VAL A 99 10.58 3.07 -18.94
N ILE A 100 10.25 4.24 -18.38
CA ILE A 100 10.08 4.39 -16.94
C ILE A 100 8.60 4.16 -16.61
N LYS A 101 8.31 3.17 -15.75
CA LYS A 101 6.96 2.88 -15.26
C LYS A 101 6.78 3.32 -13.83
N VAL A 102 5.71 4.07 -13.59
CA VAL A 102 5.20 4.39 -12.26
C VAL A 102 3.99 3.49 -12.02
N PHE A 103 4.14 2.54 -11.10
CA PHE A 103 3.07 1.60 -10.74
C PHE A 103 2.17 2.23 -9.69
N VAL A 104 1.02 2.71 -10.14
CA VAL A 104 -0.02 3.29 -9.30
C VAL A 104 -0.84 2.14 -8.72
N PRO A 105 -0.98 1.99 -7.39
CA PRO A 105 -1.87 0.99 -6.81
C PRO A 105 -3.25 1.00 -7.45
N PHE A 106 -3.81 -0.18 -7.71
CA PHE A 106 -5.14 -0.29 -8.31
C PHE A 106 -6.20 0.35 -7.40
N ASP A 107 -7.01 1.25 -7.98
CA ASP A 107 -8.09 1.95 -7.30
C ASP A 107 -9.15 2.36 -8.33
N LYS A 108 -10.35 1.77 -8.23
CA LYS A 108 -11.47 2.03 -9.16
C LYS A 108 -12.04 3.43 -9.03
N THR A 109 -11.80 4.10 -7.91
CA THR A 109 -12.32 5.43 -7.59
C THR A 109 -11.37 6.56 -7.97
N LEU A 110 -10.14 6.22 -8.39
CA LEU A 110 -9.10 7.20 -8.69
C LEU A 110 -9.45 8.03 -9.93
N ASN A 111 -9.59 9.35 -9.73
CA ASN A 111 -9.98 10.29 -10.77
C ASN A 111 -9.37 11.69 -10.56
N ILE A 112 -8.05 11.78 -10.70
CA ILE A 112 -7.29 13.05 -10.62
C ILE A 112 -7.05 13.53 -12.05
N THR A 113 -7.77 14.56 -12.49
CA THR A 113 -7.77 15.01 -13.89
C THR A 113 -6.60 15.92 -14.25
N ALA A 114 -5.96 16.55 -13.25
CA ALA A 114 -4.75 17.34 -13.44
C ALA A 114 -3.96 17.40 -12.13
N ALA A 115 -2.72 16.95 -12.16
CA ALA A 115 -1.79 17.04 -11.05
C ALA A 115 -0.36 17.23 -11.54
N THR A 116 0.49 17.73 -10.65
CA THR A 116 1.93 17.79 -10.87
C THR A 116 2.62 16.98 -9.78
N LEU A 117 3.42 16.02 -10.20
CA LEU A 117 4.32 15.27 -9.32
C LEU A 117 5.75 15.76 -9.58
N LYS A 118 6.42 16.22 -8.52
CA LYS A 118 7.81 16.65 -8.61
C LYS A 118 8.72 15.44 -8.43
N ALA A 119 9.41 15.06 -9.50
CA ALA A 119 10.32 13.93 -9.53
C ALA A 119 11.77 14.39 -9.45
N THR A 120 12.61 13.62 -8.76
CA THR A 120 14.06 13.74 -8.81
C THR A 120 14.60 12.68 -9.76
N ILE A 121 15.19 13.14 -10.86
CA ILE A 121 15.80 12.31 -11.89
C ILE A 121 17.29 12.23 -11.59
N THR A 122 17.83 11.02 -11.42
CA THR A 122 19.24 10.77 -11.11
C THR A 122 19.89 9.98 -12.23
N PHE A 123 21.13 10.31 -12.58
CA PHE A 123 21.92 9.64 -13.61
C PHE A 123 22.96 8.69 -13.01
N ASN A 124 23.45 7.69 -13.77
CA ASN A 124 24.64 6.92 -13.37
C ASN A 124 25.91 7.74 -13.64
N GLY A 125 26.10 8.81 -12.88
CA GLY A 125 27.24 9.72 -12.98
C GLY A 125 26.84 11.12 -13.45
N LYS A 126 27.85 11.88 -13.88
CA LYS A 126 27.68 13.26 -14.36
C LYS A 126 27.07 13.27 -15.75
N ILE A 127 26.18 14.22 -16.01
CA ILE A 127 25.44 14.29 -17.29
C ILE A 127 26.30 14.78 -18.47
N GLY A 128 27.41 15.46 -18.19
CA GLY A 128 28.30 16.02 -19.22
C GLY A 128 27.86 17.39 -19.74
N PRO A 129 28.70 18.08 -20.53
CA PRO A 129 28.43 19.43 -21.00
C PRO A 129 27.34 19.49 -22.09
N ASN A 130 26.77 20.68 -22.28
CA ASN A 130 25.87 21.00 -23.39
C ASN A 130 24.59 20.16 -23.46
N ILE A 131 24.10 19.67 -22.32
CA ILE A 131 22.81 18.96 -22.23
C ILE A 131 21.72 19.95 -21.84
N TYR A 132 20.59 19.90 -22.55
CA TYR A 132 19.43 20.76 -22.35
C TYR A 132 18.20 19.91 -22.04
N LEU A 133 17.33 20.46 -21.20
CA LEU A 133 16.06 19.85 -20.81
C LEU A 133 14.91 20.56 -21.54
N GLY A 134 14.09 19.79 -22.26
CA GLY A 134 13.00 20.32 -23.08
C GLY A 134 13.51 21.31 -24.12
N ASP A 135 12.90 22.49 -24.14
CA ASP A 135 13.25 23.61 -25.02
C ASP A 135 14.04 24.71 -24.29
N SER A 136 14.62 24.40 -23.13
CA SER A 136 15.47 25.33 -22.39
C SER A 136 16.65 25.80 -23.24
N THR A 137 16.93 27.10 -23.20
CA THR A 137 18.12 27.71 -23.81
C THR A 137 19.34 27.64 -22.90
N THR A 138 19.14 27.30 -21.61
CA THR A 138 20.20 27.14 -20.62
C THR A 138 20.51 25.65 -20.46
N SER A 139 21.79 25.29 -20.61
CA SER A 139 22.25 23.93 -20.39
C SER A 139 22.21 23.57 -18.90
N LEU A 140 21.94 22.31 -18.61
CA LEU A 140 22.16 21.75 -17.29
C LEU A 140 23.66 21.83 -16.93
N ASP A 141 23.96 22.06 -15.65
CA ASP A 141 25.33 22.05 -15.16
C ASP A 141 25.95 20.66 -15.40
N SER A 142 27.09 20.63 -16.09
CA SER A 142 27.77 19.40 -16.51
C SER A 142 28.18 18.46 -15.36
N THR A 143 28.20 18.97 -14.13
CA THR A 143 28.63 18.24 -12.93
C THR A 143 27.47 17.62 -12.15
N ILE A 144 26.22 17.97 -12.48
CA ILE A 144 25.07 17.44 -11.75
C ILE A 144 24.93 15.94 -11.98
N THR A 145 24.52 15.24 -10.93
CA THR A 145 24.14 13.82 -10.96
C THR A 145 22.63 13.64 -10.87
N SER A 146 21.89 14.71 -10.57
CA SER A 146 20.44 14.71 -10.48
C SER A 146 19.85 16.09 -10.69
N PHE A 147 18.59 16.14 -11.13
CA PHE A 147 17.80 17.37 -11.14
C PHE A 147 16.33 17.07 -10.83
N ASP A 148 15.59 18.12 -10.49
CA ASP A 148 14.14 18.04 -10.26
C ASP A 148 13.36 18.39 -11.52
N TYR A 149 12.27 17.66 -11.73
CA TYR A 149 11.41 17.81 -12.90
C TYR A 149 9.95 17.67 -12.52
N ASP A 150 9.13 18.57 -13.03
CA ASP A 150 7.69 18.57 -12.80
C ASP A 150 7.01 17.72 -13.87
N ILE A 151 6.38 16.63 -13.41
CA ILE A 151 5.59 15.74 -14.25
C ILE A 151 4.13 16.13 -14.08
N THR A 152 3.64 16.97 -15.00
CA THR A 152 2.22 17.26 -15.12
C THR A 152 1.51 16.08 -15.79
N THR A 153 0.52 15.53 -15.12
CA THR A 153 -0.18 14.32 -15.54
C THR A 153 -1.61 14.29 -14.99
N GLU A 154 -2.32 13.24 -15.33
CA GLU A 154 -3.60 12.85 -14.72
C GLU A 154 -3.41 11.45 -14.10
N LEU A 155 -4.22 11.08 -13.12
CA LEU A 155 -4.26 9.73 -12.55
C LEU A 155 -5.72 9.31 -12.55
N ILE A 156 -6.15 8.66 -13.62
CA ILE A 156 -7.55 8.26 -13.83
C ILE A 156 -7.61 6.76 -14.06
N HIS A 157 -8.41 6.07 -13.26
CA HIS A 157 -8.56 4.61 -13.29
C HIS A 157 -8.74 4.05 -14.71
N SER A 158 -9.71 4.59 -15.47
CA SER A 158 -10.07 4.11 -16.82
C SER A 158 -8.96 4.23 -17.87
N LYS A 159 -7.94 5.06 -17.61
CA LYS A 159 -6.75 5.20 -18.45
C LYS A 159 -5.57 4.40 -17.92
N LEU A 160 -5.40 4.34 -16.59
CA LEU A 160 -4.34 3.59 -15.91
C LEU A 160 -4.46 2.07 -16.07
N ILE A 161 -5.67 1.53 -16.24
CA ILE A 161 -5.89 0.09 -16.51
C ILE A 161 -5.44 -0.35 -17.90
N LYS A 162 -5.25 0.59 -18.82
CA LYS A 162 -4.87 0.26 -20.20
C LYS A 162 -3.37 -0.05 -20.27
N PRO A 163 -2.92 -0.99 -21.14
CA PRO A 163 -1.51 -1.33 -21.25
C PRO A 163 -0.59 -0.15 -21.58
N GLU A 164 -1.09 0.82 -22.36
CA GLU A 164 -0.37 2.04 -22.71
C GLU A 164 -0.24 3.04 -21.56
N GLY A 165 -1.13 2.95 -20.56
CA GLY A 165 -1.20 3.85 -19.41
C GLY A 165 -1.40 5.31 -19.78
N ILE A 166 -1.02 6.19 -18.85
CA ILE A 166 -0.92 7.63 -19.06
C ILE A 166 0.55 7.97 -19.17
N SER A 167 0.96 8.63 -20.25
CA SER A 167 2.37 8.94 -20.48
C SER A 167 2.67 10.42 -20.42
N HIS A 168 3.76 10.76 -19.73
CA HIS A 168 4.42 12.05 -19.81
C HIS A 168 5.78 11.85 -20.48
N SER A 169 6.12 12.72 -21.43
CA SER A 169 7.41 12.66 -22.12
C SER A 169 8.16 13.96 -21.91
N PHE A 170 9.46 13.85 -21.67
CA PHE A 170 10.36 14.99 -21.66
C PHE A 170 11.56 14.70 -22.55
N LYS A 171 12.18 15.76 -23.05
CA LYS A 171 13.27 15.68 -23.99
C LYS A 171 14.57 16.05 -23.30
N LEU A 172 15.60 15.27 -23.52
CA LEU A 172 16.98 15.66 -23.25
C LEU A 172 17.68 15.79 -24.60
N SER A 173 18.34 16.93 -24.83
CA SER A 173 19.07 17.18 -26.06
C SER A 173 20.50 17.57 -25.78
N ARG A 174 21.42 17.17 -26.66
CA ARG A 174 22.80 17.65 -26.67
C ARG A 174 23.03 18.46 -27.93
N LYS A 175 23.55 19.67 -27.78
CA LYS A 175 23.89 20.53 -28.91
C LYS A 175 25.36 20.92 -28.86
N GLU A 176 26.14 20.43 -29.81
CA GLU A 176 27.51 20.88 -30.01
C GLU A 176 27.55 22.09 -30.95
N LYS A 177 28.65 22.84 -30.88
CA LYS A 177 28.87 24.00 -31.75
C LYS A 177 28.75 23.59 -33.22
N ASP A 178 27.99 24.35 -33.99
CA ASP A 178 27.80 24.17 -35.43
C ASP A 178 27.20 22.80 -35.84
N SER A 179 26.53 22.10 -34.91
CA SER A 179 25.87 20.81 -35.14
C SER A 179 24.37 20.84 -34.85
N ASN A 180 23.63 19.97 -35.54
CA ASN A 180 22.23 19.72 -35.21
C ASN A 180 22.10 19.06 -33.82
N PRO A 181 21.09 19.41 -33.02
CA PRO A 181 20.88 18.80 -31.71
C PRO A 181 20.57 17.31 -31.84
N ILE A 182 21.18 16.51 -30.97
CA ILE A 182 20.88 15.09 -30.82
C ILE A 182 19.91 14.95 -29.66
N GLU A 183 18.76 14.35 -29.92
CA GLU A 183 17.64 14.32 -28.97
C GLU A 183 17.35 12.89 -28.48
N LYS A 184 16.92 12.80 -27.23
CA LYS A 184 16.34 11.60 -26.63
C LYS A 184 15.06 11.98 -25.91
N VAL A 185 13.97 11.33 -26.31
CA VAL A 185 12.71 11.41 -25.59
C VAL A 185 12.71 10.37 -24.47
N CYS A 186 12.52 10.83 -23.25
CA CYS A 186 12.34 10.00 -22.07
C CYS A 186 10.84 9.93 -21.78
N LYS A 187 10.29 8.72 -21.73
CA LYS A 187 8.87 8.47 -21.51
C LYS A 187 8.65 7.89 -20.12
N VAL A 188 7.90 8.60 -19.30
CA VAL A 188 7.36 8.13 -18.02
C VAL A 188 5.93 7.69 -18.23
N VAL A 189 5.59 6.47 -17.83
CA VAL A 189 4.26 5.89 -18.02
C VAL A 189 3.69 5.49 -16.67
N PHE A 190 2.55 6.08 -16.33
CA PHE A 190 1.74 5.69 -15.18
C PHE A 190 0.80 4.57 -15.61
N VAL A 191 0.83 3.46 -14.88
CA VAL A 191 -0.03 2.29 -15.08
C VAL A 191 -0.48 1.78 -13.73
N HIS A 192 -1.64 1.13 -13.69
CA HIS A 192 -2.02 0.42 -12.48
C HIS A 192 -1.09 -0.78 -12.24
N ASP A 193 -0.72 -0.97 -10.97
CA ASP A 193 -0.15 -2.23 -10.54
C ASP A 193 -1.20 -3.36 -10.59
N LYS A 194 -0.73 -4.60 -10.58
CA LYS A 194 -1.60 -5.77 -10.50
C LYS A 194 -2.37 -5.73 -9.16
N PRO A 195 -3.71 -5.68 -9.19
CA PRO A 195 -4.47 -5.63 -7.95
C PRO A 195 -4.32 -6.92 -7.15
N SER A 196 -4.18 -6.77 -5.83
CA SER A 196 -4.31 -7.89 -4.91
C SER A 196 -5.73 -8.46 -4.92
N LYS A 197 -5.81 -9.79 -4.84
CA LYS A 197 -7.07 -10.53 -4.64
C LYS A 197 -7.31 -10.91 -3.18
N ASP A 198 -6.41 -10.53 -2.29
CA ASP A 198 -6.53 -10.90 -0.89
C ASP A 198 -7.59 -10.06 -0.17
N CYS A 199 -8.53 -10.75 0.46
CA CYS A 199 -9.61 -10.21 1.27
C CYS A 199 -9.76 -10.97 2.58
N THR A 200 -8.67 -11.60 3.04
CA THR A 200 -8.65 -12.41 4.27
C THR A 200 -8.25 -11.58 5.48
N ILE A 201 -9.11 -11.49 6.49
CA ILE A 201 -8.72 -10.96 7.80
C ILE A 201 -8.03 -12.09 8.57
N GLY A 202 -6.80 -11.86 9.03
CA GLY A 202 -6.09 -12.82 9.85
C GLY A 202 -6.82 -13.08 11.19
N PRO A 203 -6.69 -14.28 11.80
CA PRO A 203 -7.39 -14.63 13.05
C PRO A 203 -7.13 -13.68 14.23
N ASN A 204 -6.03 -12.91 14.18
CA ASN A 204 -5.65 -11.95 15.21
C ASN A 204 -5.84 -10.50 14.77
N ASP A 205 -6.36 -10.22 13.57
CA ASP A 205 -6.32 -8.89 12.96
C ASP A 205 -7.61 -8.08 13.18
N PHE A 206 -8.68 -8.71 13.66
CA PHE A 206 -9.90 -8.02 14.08
C PHE A 206 -9.73 -7.45 15.49
N LYS A 207 -9.45 -6.14 15.58
CA LYS A 207 -9.06 -5.48 16.84
C LYS A 207 -9.78 -4.17 17.09
N PHE A 208 -9.79 -3.79 18.37
CA PHE A 208 -10.38 -2.56 18.89
C PHE A 208 -9.35 -1.86 19.78
N THR A 209 -9.23 -0.54 19.65
CA THR A 209 -8.46 0.29 20.57
C THR A 209 -9.33 0.63 21.76
N VAL A 210 -8.88 0.24 22.95
CA VAL A 210 -9.58 0.46 24.22
C VAL A 210 -9.53 1.94 24.60
N ASN A 211 -10.65 2.49 25.06
CA ASN A 211 -10.76 3.89 25.46
C ASN A 211 -11.23 4.02 26.92
N THR A 212 -11.06 5.19 27.53
CA THR A 212 -11.54 5.48 28.88
C THR A 212 -13.04 5.64 28.96
N SER A 213 -13.69 6.08 27.88
CA SER A 213 -15.12 6.40 27.85
C SER A 213 -15.72 6.20 26.46
N ASN A 214 -17.04 6.14 26.42
CA ASN A 214 -17.88 6.15 25.21
C ASN A 214 -17.73 4.92 24.30
N ILE A 215 -16.77 4.93 23.38
CA ILE A 215 -16.59 3.91 22.34
C ILE A 215 -15.42 3.01 22.74
N ASN A 216 -15.59 1.68 22.65
CA ASN A 216 -14.61 0.70 23.11
C ASN A 216 -14.18 0.92 24.57
N THR A 217 -15.10 1.43 25.41
CA THR A 217 -14.77 1.83 26.77
C THR A 217 -14.35 0.64 27.63
N VAL A 218 -13.32 0.83 28.46
CA VAL A 218 -12.87 -0.13 29.48
C VAL A 218 -14.03 -0.64 30.34
N THR A 219 -15.05 0.18 30.56
CA THR A 219 -16.22 -0.17 31.39
C THR A 219 -17.09 -1.25 30.79
N ASN A 220 -16.96 -1.57 29.51
CA ASN A 220 -17.68 -2.67 28.85
C ASN A 220 -16.91 -4.00 28.90
N LEU A 221 -15.63 -3.92 29.27
CA LEU A 221 -14.71 -5.04 29.29
C LEU A 221 -14.50 -5.53 30.72
N THR A 222 -14.21 -6.81 30.89
CA THR A 222 -13.67 -7.33 32.15
C THR A 222 -12.24 -6.81 32.34
N PRO A 223 -11.90 -6.41 33.58
CA PRO A 223 -11.93 -7.28 34.75
C PRO A 223 -12.52 -6.58 35.96
N VAL A 224 -13.77 -6.86 36.27
CA VAL A 224 -14.43 -6.15 37.37
C VAL A 224 -14.46 -7.04 38.62
N GLY A 225 -13.32 -7.08 39.33
CA GLY A 225 -13.20 -7.73 40.65
C GLY A 225 -11.76 -7.88 41.16
N SER A 226 -11.53 -7.72 42.46
CA SER A 226 -10.24 -7.93 43.13
C SER A 226 -9.75 -9.37 42.94
N GLY A 227 -8.59 -9.56 42.31
CA GLY A 227 -7.95 -10.87 42.12
C GLY A 227 -7.95 -11.43 40.68
N SER A 228 -8.48 -10.70 39.69
CA SER A 228 -8.41 -11.05 38.26
C SER A 228 -7.26 -10.34 37.53
N PRO A 229 -6.81 -10.82 36.34
CA PRO A 229 -5.72 -10.19 35.58
C PRO A 229 -6.00 -8.71 35.28
N THR A 230 -4.91 -7.94 35.12
CA THR A 230 -4.92 -6.48 34.91
C THR A 230 -5.92 -6.05 33.83
N ALA A 231 -6.73 -5.04 34.12
CA ALA A 231 -7.65 -4.44 33.16
C ALA A 231 -6.95 -4.00 31.88
N PRO A 232 -7.61 -4.13 30.71
CA PRO A 232 -7.13 -3.47 29.51
C PRO A 232 -6.94 -1.99 29.79
N THR A 233 -5.74 -1.48 29.54
CA THR A 233 -5.45 -0.05 29.72
C THR A 233 -6.00 0.72 28.53
N ALA A 234 -6.37 1.99 28.74
CA ALA A 234 -6.68 2.88 27.62
C ALA A 234 -5.51 2.91 26.62
N ASN A 235 -5.84 3.04 25.33
CA ASN A 235 -4.92 2.98 24.19
C ASN A 235 -4.25 1.60 23.95
N SER A 236 -4.59 0.57 24.74
CA SER A 236 -4.24 -0.81 24.39
C SER A 236 -5.17 -1.33 23.29
N THR A 237 -4.79 -2.44 22.65
CA THR A 237 -5.66 -3.13 21.69
C THR A 237 -6.17 -4.44 22.27
N ILE A 238 -7.48 -4.68 22.18
CA ILE A 238 -8.08 -6.01 22.35
C ILE A 238 -8.43 -6.59 20.99
N LYS A 239 -8.57 -7.91 20.90
CA LYS A 239 -8.96 -8.61 19.67
C LYS A 239 -10.30 -9.31 19.85
N ALA A 240 -11.10 -9.36 18.80
CA ALA A 240 -12.22 -10.30 18.76
C ALA A 240 -11.70 -11.74 18.65
N HIS A 241 -12.46 -12.67 19.19
CA HIS A 241 -12.17 -14.09 19.08
C HIS A 241 -12.56 -14.61 17.70
N TYR A 242 -11.57 -15.08 16.94
CA TYR A 242 -11.81 -15.79 15.69
C TYR A 242 -12.36 -17.19 15.97
N VAL A 243 -13.50 -17.53 15.36
CA VAL A 243 -14.05 -18.88 15.41
C VAL A 243 -13.48 -19.67 14.24
N ALA A 244 -12.57 -20.59 14.56
CA ALA A 244 -12.03 -21.49 13.55
C ALA A 244 -13.14 -22.37 13.00
N SER A 245 -13.28 -22.39 11.67
CA SER A 245 -14.18 -23.31 10.98
C SER A 245 -13.41 -24.53 10.49
N VAL A 246 -14.07 -25.68 10.54
CA VAL A 246 -13.58 -26.93 9.93
C VAL A 246 -14.14 -27.13 8.51
N ASP A 247 -15.05 -26.25 8.06
CA ASP A 247 -15.63 -26.30 6.72
C ASP A 247 -14.67 -25.77 5.66
N THR A 248 -14.59 -26.47 4.52
CA THR A 248 -13.75 -26.06 3.37
C THR A 248 -14.29 -24.86 2.61
N ASP A 249 -15.60 -24.60 2.71
CA ASP A 249 -16.33 -23.58 1.92
C ASP A 249 -16.69 -22.34 2.74
N TYR A 250 -15.89 -22.04 3.76
CA TYR A 250 -16.10 -20.93 4.68
C TYR A 250 -15.64 -19.58 4.07
N GLY A 251 -16.27 -18.49 4.50
CA GLY A 251 -16.09 -17.16 3.93
C GLY A 251 -17.07 -16.79 2.81
N THR A 252 -18.12 -17.59 2.63
CA THR A 252 -19.26 -17.32 1.73
C THR A 252 -20.39 -16.63 2.48
N GLU A 253 -21.39 -16.10 1.79
CA GLU A 253 -22.53 -15.40 2.41
C GLU A 253 -23.29 -16.27 3.42
N ASP A 254 -23.54 -17.54 3.07
CA ASP A 254 -24.22 -18.50 3.93
C ASP A 254 -23.33 -19.00 5.09
N LYS A 255 -22.00 -18.94 4.90
CA LYS A 255 -21.01 -19.41 5.86
C LYS A 255 -19.91 -18.37 6.09
N PRO A 256 -20.23 -17.21 6.67
CA PRO A 256 -19.28 -16.10 6.81
C PRO A 256 -18.25 -16.40 7.91
N PHE A 257 -17.05 -15.86 7.77
CA PHE A 257 -16.05 -15.89 8.84
C PHE A 257 -16.54 -15.19 10.11
N GLU A 258 -16.51 -15.88 11.25
CA GLU A 258 -17.00 -15.32 12.51
C GLU A 258 -15.87 -14.80 13.42
N PHE A 259 -16.05 -13.57 13.88
CA PHE A 259 -15.35 -12.97 15.00
C PHE A 259 -16.33 -12.71 16.14
N GLN A 260 -15.88 -12.80 17.38
CA GLN A 260 -16.75 -12.68 18.56
C GLN A 260 -16.18 -11.71 19.60
N LEU A 261 -17.03 -10.81 20.10
CA LEU A 261 -16.87 -10.20 21.42
C LEU A 261 -17.68 -11.05 22.41
N ARG A 262 -16.99 -11.85 23.23
CA ARG A 262 -17.65 -12.86 24.07
C ARG A 262 -17.94 -12.28 25.45
N LYS A 263 -18.98 -12.79 26.08
CA LYS A 263 -19.21 -12.62 27.51
C LYS A 263 -18.11 -13.34 28.27
N SER A 264 -17.67 -12.77 29.37
CA SER A 264 -16.79 -13.47 30.31
C SER A 264 -17.48 -14.70 30.87
N ALA A 265 -16.72 -15.77 31.08
CA ALA A 265 -17.21 -16.93 31.81
C ALA A 265 -17.60 -16.53 33.25
N SER A 266 -18.56 -17.23 33.84
CA SER A 266 -18.87 -17.08 35.26
C SER A 266 -17.77 -17.74 36.10
N GLY A 267 -16.80 -16.95 36.61
CA GLY A 267 -15.71 -17.45 37.45
C GLY A 267 -14.48 -16.53 37.48
N THR A 268 -13.54 -16.79 38.38
CA THR A 268 -12.34 -15.96 38.63
C THR A 268 -11.25 -16.07 37.56
N SER A 269 -11.43 -16.92 36.54
CA SER A 269 -10.47 -17.16 35.46
C SER A 269 -10.76 -16.35 34.19
N ASN A 270 -11.12 -15.08 34.34
CA ASN A 270 -11.45 -14.21 33.21
C ASN A 270 -10.20 -13.80 32.44
N LEU A 271 -10.17 -14.04 31.13
CA LEU A 271 -9.17 -13.43 30.26
C LEU A 271 -9.49 -11.94 30.15
N PRO A 272 -8.50 -11.04 30.30
CA PRO A 272 -8.74 -9.61 30.15
C PRO A 272 -9.15 -9.28 28.70
N GLY A 273 -10.13 -8.38 28.54
CA GLY A 273 -10.60 -7.94 27.22
C GLY A 273 -11.85 -8.64 26.69
N GLU A 274 -12.43 -9.59 27.44
CA GLU A 274 -13.80 -10.08 27.19
C GLU A 274 -14.84 -9.04 27.64
N LEU A 275 -16.09 -9.22 27.24
CA LEU A 275 -17.22 -8.44 27.76
C LEU A 275 -17.58 -8.89 29.19
N LYS A 276 -18.39 -8.10 29.89
CA LYS A 276 -18.97 -8.50 31.20
C LYS A 276 -19.70 -9.85 31.13
N THR A 277 -19.81 -10.54 32.26
CA THR A 277 -20.48 -11.85 32.37
C THR A 277 -21.93 -11.82 31.87
N ASP A 278 -22.68 -10.76 32.20
CA ASP A 278 -24.05 -10.57 31.72
C ASP A 278 -24.12 -9.99 30.30
N GLY A 279 -22.97 -9.75 29.67
CA GLY A 279 -22.84 -9.05 28.40
C GLY A 279 -23.03 -7.54 28.51
N VAL A 280 -23.35 -6.94 27.38
CA VAL A 280 -23.59 -5.50 27.22
C VAL A 280 -24.94 -5.22 26.56
N ASP A 281 -25.38 -3.97 26.61
CA ASP A 281 -26.62 -3.48 26.01
C ASP A 281 -26.37 -2.40 24.94
N ALA A 282 -27.43 -1.80 24.42
CA ALA A 282 -27.38 -0.78 23.36
C ALA A 282 -26.72 0.56 23.77
N SER A 283 -26.29 0.73 25.03
CA SER A 283 -25.45 1.85 25.47
C SER A 283 -23.95 1.55 25.35
N ALA A 284 -23.57 0.29 25.09
CA ALA A 284 -22.19 -0.10 24.84
C ALA A 284 -21.84 0.06 23.36
N TYR A 285 -21.02 1.05 23.04
CA TYR A 285 -20.60 1.39 21.67
C TYR A 285 -19.22 0.84 21.33
N PHE A 286 -19.04 0.38 20.10
CA PHE A 286 -17.80 -0.18 19.59
C PHE A 286 -17.42 0.39 18.22
N LYS A 287 -16.12 0.30 17.89
CA LYS A 287 -15.58 0.42 16.53
C LYS A 287 -14.28 -0.38 16.43
N ALA A 288 -14.13 -1.17 15.38
CA ALA A 288 -12.93 -1.95 15.10
C ALA A 288 -11.83 -1.05 14.49
N ASP A 289 -11.46 0.03 15.17
CA ASP A 289 -10.51 1.05 14.70
C ASP A 289 -9.05 0.57 14.61
N ALA A 290 -8.76 -0.60 15.18
CA ALA A 290 -7.49 -1.29 15.04
C ALA A 290 -7.58 -2.53 14.12
N LEU A 291 -8.72 -2.76 13.44
CA LEU A 291 -8.88 -3.82 12.45
C LEU A 291 -7.85 -3.65 11.34
N LYS A 292 -7.11 -4.72 11.06
CA LYS A 292 -6.21 -4.77 9.91
C LYS A 292 -6.87 -5.49 8.73
N LEU A 293 -6.86 -4.83 7.58
CA LEU A 293 -7.25 -5.44 6.31
C LEU A 293 -6.00 -5.72 5.47
N PRO A 294 -6.07 -6.67 4.53
CA PRO A 294 -5.08 -6.79 3.47
C PRO A 294 -4.86 -5.44 2.76
N ASP A 295 -3.64 -5.20 2.29
CA ASP A 295 -3.30 -3.95 1.60
C ASP A 295 -4.25 -3.72 0.40
N GLY A 296 -4.88 -2.54 0.36
CA GLY A 296 -5.84 -2.14 -0.66
C GLY A 296 -7.27 -2.69 -0.50
N ALA A 297 -7.51 -3.61 0.45
CA ALA A 297 -8.86 -4.12 0.71
C ALA A 297 -9.72 -3.10 1.49
N TYR A 298 -11.04 -3.18 1.31
CA TYR A 298 -12.01 -2.30 1.96
C TYR A 298 -13.24 -3.07 2.42
N ILE A 299 -14.02 -2.46 3.32
CA ILE A 299 -15.29 -2.99 3.78
C ILE A 299 -16.42 -2.53 2.86
N GLU A 300 -17.24 -3.48 2.44
CA GLU A 300 -18.55 -3.25 1.82
C GLU A 300 -19.65 -3.74 2.79
N VAL A 301 -20.72 -2.96 2.90
CA VAL A 301 -21.92 -3.27 3.71
C VAL A 301 -23.16 -2.99 2.89
N SER A 302 -24.33 -3.47 3.33
CA SER A 302 -25.60 -3.22 2.65
C SER A 302 -25.87 -1.72 2.52
N THR A 303 -26.36 -1.31 1.35
CA THR A 303 -26.77 0.07 1.07
C THR A 303 -28.16 0.40 1.63
N GLU A 304 -28.93 -0.61 2.05
CA GLU A 304 -30.27 -0.43 2.59
C GLU A 304 -30.21 0.12 4.02
N THR A 305 -30.85 1.26 4.27
CA THR A 305 -30.84 1.91 5.59
C THR A 305 -31.60 1.12 6.66
N THR A 306 -32.42 0.16 6.26
CA THR A 306 -33.26 -0.71 7.10
C THR A 306 -32.65 -2.10 7.33
N ALA A 307 -31.45 -2.39 6.85
CA ALA A 307 -30.81 -3.71 6.99
C ALA A 307 -30.25 -4.00 8.40
N CYS A 308 -30.83 -3.39 9.43
CA CYS A 308 -30.60 -3.69 10.84
C CYS A 308 -31.92 -4.15 11.47
N GLY A 309 -31.99 -5.43 11.83
CA GLY A 309 -33.04 -6.02 12.64
C GLY A 309 -32.69 -6.04 14.14
N SER A 310 -33.49 -6.78 14.91
CA SER A 310 -33.30 -6.91 16.36
C SER A 310 -32.04 -7.70 16.74
N ASN A 311 -31.64 -8.68 15.90
CA ASN A 311 -30.59 -9.64 16.21
C ASN A 311 -29.47 -9.67 15.16
N ASP A 312 -29.64 -9.00 14.03
CA ASP A 312 -28.64 -8.92 12.97
C ASP A 312 -28.63 -7.57 12.26
N CYS A 313 -27.47 -7.17 11.77
CA CYS A 313 -27.19 -5.85 11.21
C CYS A 313 -26.20 -5.97 10.06
N ASN A 314 -26.60 -5.59 8.84
CA ASN A 314 -25.82 -5.81 7.62
C ASN A 314 -25.35 -4.50 6.96
N ASN A 315 -25.72 -3.33 7.49
CA ASN A 315 -25.39 -2.02 6.93
C ASN A 315 -24.42 -1.20 7.80
N VAL A 316 -23.77 -1.80 8.80
CA VAL A 316 -22.84 -1.11 9.71
C VAL A 316 -21.41 -1.47 9.37
N ASN A 317 -20.60 -0.47 9.02
CA ASN A 317 -19.17 -0.68 8.80
C ASN A 317 -18.47 -0.82 10.15
N PRO A 318 -17.80 -1.96 10.45
CA PRO A 318 -17.20 -2.18 11.76
C PRO A 318 -16.05 -1.23 12.08
N ILE A 319 -15.31 -0.72 11.07
CA ILE A 319 -14.16 0.18 11.29
C ILE A 319 -14.64 1.54 11.77
N THR A 320 -15.66 2.09 11.11
CA THR A 320 -16.22 3.41 11.46
C THR A 320 -17.25 3.32 12.58
N GLY A 321 -17.89 2.16 12.73
CA GLY A 321 -19.04 1.96 13.60
C GLY A 321 -20.32 2.63 13.09
N ILE A 322 -20.37 3.09 11.84
CA ILE A 322 -21.48 3.90 11.31
C ILE A 322 -22.30 3.06 10.33
N LYS A 323 -23.63 3.17 10.41
CA LYS A 323 -24.54 2.55 9.45
C LYS A 323 -24.64 3.33 8.13
N THR A 324 -25.07 2.68 7.06
CA THR A 324 -25.39 3.36 5.80
C THR A 324 -26.39 4.49 6.01
N GLY A 325 -26.06 5.69 5.49
CA GLY A 325 -26.84 6.91 5.68
C GLY A 325 -26.68 7.58 7.05
N GLY A 326 -25.91 6.99 7.96
CA GLY A 326 -25.54 7.57 9.25
C GLY A 326 -24.38 8.57 9.15
N SER A 327 -24.14 9.28 10.24
CA SER A 327 -23.06 10.27 10.37
C SER A 327 -22.13 9.90 11.52
N ALA A 328 -20.86 10.31 11.40
CA ALA A 328 -19.87 10.09 12.45
C ALA A 328 -20.24 10.84 13.74
N ASN A 329 -20.04 10.17 14.87
CA ASN A 329 -20.19 10.74 16.21
C ASN A 329 -18.97 10.33 17.05
N SER A 330 -18.44 11.26 17.83
CA SER A 330 -17.26 11.03 18.67
C SER A 330 -17.53 10.16 19.90
N SER A 331 -18.80 9.99 20.27
CA SER A 331 -19.23 9.37 21.53
C SER A 331 -20.13 8.14 21.37
N THR A 332 -20.76 7.96 20.20
CA THR A 332 -21.67 6.83 19.97
C THR A 332 -21.47 6.23 18.58
N THR A 333 -21.83 4.96 18.41
CA THR A 333 -21.78 4.25 17.13
C THR A 333 -23.05 3.40 16.93
N ASP A 334 -23.28 2.94 15.70
CA ASP A 334 -24.30 1.95 15.36
C ASP A 334 -23.82 0.50 15.59
N LEU A 335 -22.50 0.30 15.70
CA LEU A 335 -21.91 -0.96 16.18
C LEU A 335 -21.97 -0.99 17.71
N LYS A 336 -22.99 -1.65 18.28
CA LYS A 336 -23.31 -1.57 19.70
C LYS A 336 -23.94 -2.88 20.21
N GLY A 337 -24.07 -3.00 21.53
CA GLY A 337 -24.81 -4.13 22.11
C GLY A 337 -26.30 -4.16 21.68
N PRO A 338 -26.98 -5.29 21.91
CA PRO A 338 -28.41 -5.44 21.60
C PRO A 338 -29.30 -4.51 22.43
N SER A 339 -30.52 -4.25 21.94
CA SER A 339 -31.53 -3.52 22.71
C SER A 339 -31.94 -4.23 24.00
N THR A 340 -31.92 -5.57 24.01
CA THR A 340 -32.16 -6.39 25.20
C THR A 340 -30.84 -6.90 25.74
N SER A 341 -30.47 -6.47 26.95
CA SER A 341 -29.22 -6.84 27.60
C SER A 341 -28.99 -8.35 27.61
N GLY A 342 -27.75 -8.78 27.34
CA GLY A 342 -27.31 -10.17 27.36
C GLY A 342 -27.69 -11.02 26.14
N GLN A 343 -28.55 -10.52 25.23
CA GLN A 343 -28.82 -11.19 23.95
C GLN A 343 -27.66 -11.04 22.97
N LYS A 344 -27.61 -11.91 21.95
CA LYS A 344 -26.62 -11.80 20.87
C LYS A 344 -27.10 -10.86 19.79
N ILE A 345 -26.17 -10.16 19.17
CA ILE A 345 -26.40 -9.42 17.92
C ILE A 345 -25.25 -9.68 16.95
N GLU A 346 -25.59 -9.93 15.69
CA GLU A 346 -24.63 -10.19 14.61
C GLU A 346 -24.48 -8.98 13.69
N TYR A 347 -23.24 -8.60 13.40
CA TYR A 347 -22.92 -7.55 12.44
C TYR A 347 -22.23 -8.16 11.22
N LYS A 348 -22.91 -8.22 10.08
CA LYS A 348 -22.40 -8.85 8.86
C LYS A 348 -21.84 -7.79 7.90
N PHE A 349 -20.71 -8.12 7.29
CA PHE A 349 -20.02 -7.23 6.36
C PHE A 349 -19.16 -8.05 5.38
N ILE A 350 -18.75 -7.41 4.30
CA ILE A 350 -17.93 -8.02 3.25
C ILE A 350 -16.58 -7.33 3.24
N VAL A 351 -15.51 -8.11 3.16
CA VAL A 351 -14.19 -7.58 2.80
C VAL A 351 -14.02 -7.79 1.30
N VAL A 352 -13.82 -6.68 0.58
CA VAL A 352 -13.55 -6.67 -0.85
C VAL A 352 -12.06 -6.42 -1.03
N ALA A 353 -11.40 -7.25 -1.84
CA ALA A 353 -9.99 -7.07 -2.16
C ALA A 353 -9.76 -5.82 -3.01
N GLN A 354 -8.50 -5.45 -3.21
CA GLN A 354 -8.12 -4.30 -4.03
C GLN A 354 -8.65 -4.39 -5.47
N ASP A 355 -8.76 -5.58 -6.05
CA ASP A 355 -9.34 -5.79 -7.39
C ASP A 355 -10.82 -5.38 -7.50
N GLY A 356 -11.49 -5.13 -6.36
CA GLY A 356 -12.89 -4.76 -6.26
C GLY A 356 -13.85 -5.84 -6.74
N THR A 357 -13.41 -7.09 -6.83
CA THR A 357 -14.22 -8.24 -7.28
C THR A 357 -14.09 -9.46 -6.39
N SER A 358 -12.90 -9.72 -5.85
CA SER A 358 -12.67 -10.81 -4.90
C SER A 358 -13.26 -10.41 -3.55
N LYS A 359 -14.12 -11.26 -3.00
CA LYS A 359 -14.91 -10.95 -1.80
C LYS A 359 -14.89 -12.13 -0.83
N LYS A 360 -14.93 -11.82 0.46
CA LYS A 360 -15.19 -12.76 1.56
C LYS A 360 -16.18 -12.15 2.54
N TYR A 361 -17.05 -12.99 3.07
CA TYR A 361 -18.10 -12.58 3.98
C TYR A 361 -17.69 -12.84 5.43
N TYR A 362 -18.04 -11.91 6.30
CA TYR A 362 -17.67 -11.91 7.70
C TYR A 362 -18.86 -11.53 8.57
N LYS A 363 -18.84 -11.99 9.82
CA LYS A 363 -19.73 -11.49 10.87
C LYS A 363 -18.96 -11.26 12.16
N LEU A 364 -19.36 -10.21 12.88
CA LEU A 364 -18.96 -9.94 14.27
C LEU A 364 -20.16 -10.20 15.18
N THR A 365 -20.04 -11.15 16.10
CA THR A 365 -21.07 -11.44 17.11
C THR A 365 -20.74 -10.74 18.41
N ILE A 366 -21.63 -9.89 18.91
CA ILE A 366 -21.53 -9.27 20.25
C ILE A 366 -22.36 -10.09 21.24
N ASN A 367 -21.89 -10.19 22.49
CA ASN A 367 -22.43 -11.05 23.55
C ASN A 367 -22.43 -12.54 23.21
N ALA A 368 -21.49 -13.00 22.38
CA ALA A 368 -21.28 -14.43 22.17
C ALA A 368 -21.01 -15.13 23.52
N ASP A 369 -21.43 -16.38 23.68
CA ASP A 369 -21.13 -17.12 24.90
C ASP A 369 -19.65 -17.53 24.90
N ALA A 370 -18.99 -17.44 26.06
CA ALA A 370 -17.69 -18.07 26.21
C ALA A 370 -17.80 -19.59 25.95
N PRO A 371 -16.75 -20.23 25.40
CA PRO A 371 -16.69 -21.68 25.38
C PRO A 371 -16.88 -22.23 26.80
N PRO A 372 -17.50 -23.41 26.95
CA PRO A 372 -17.56 -24.07 28.25
C PRO A 372 -16.15 -24.19 28.84
N ALA A 373 -16.00 -23.97 30.14
CA ALA A 373 -14.73 -24.22 30.81
C ALA A 373 -14.29 -25.65 30.51
N ALA A 374 -13.03 -25.83 30.08
CA ALA A 374 -12.48 -27.17 29.91
C ALA A 374 -12.61 -27.94 31.24
N PRO A 375 -13.06 -29.21 31.23
CA PRO A 375 -13.14 -29.98 32.45
C PRO A 375 -11.77 -29.98 33.13
N ALA A 376 -11.75 -29.66 34.43
CA ALA A 376 -10.54 -29.75 35.23
C ALA A 376 -10.02 -31.19 35.16
N GLY A 377 -8.85 -31.37 34.57
CA GLY A 377 -8.16 -32.66 34.46
C GLY A 377 -7.47 -33.06 35.75
#